data_AF-Q8RL43-F1
#
_entry.id   AF-Q8RL43-F1
#
_cell.length_a   1.000
_cell.length_b   1.000
_cell.length_c   1.000
_cell.angle_alpha   90.00
_cell.angle_beta   90.00
_cell.angle_gamma   90.00
#
_symmetry.space_group_name_H-M   'P 1'
#
loop_
_entity.id
_entity.type
_entity.pdbx_description
1 polymer ?
#
loop_
_entity_poly.entity_id
_entity_poly.type
_entity_poly.pdbx_seq_one_letter_code
_entity_poly.pdbx_strand_id
1 'polypeptide(L)'
;MVYEPGEFAHCDLWFPEPVIPVGAGQERVLPVLVMTLAFSRFLTATMIPSRQAGDILAGMWLLIGRVGRVTKTLVWDRESAIGGTGRVSAPAAGFAGTLATQIRLAPPRDPEYKGIVERANGYFETSFLPGRRFVSPEDFNIQLAEWLTLANARTVRSVGGRPVDLLETDLRSMLELPPVDPLTGLSARVRLGRDYYVRVDTVDYSVDPRAIGRFVDVTASLDTVAVTCDGQPVARHARSWARHGVITDPEHAAAAARMRQALAEDRRRRAAATRHHGDGHPVSMRALPDYDALFGVDFTPTPSEKKASSE
;
A
#
# COMPACT_ATOMS: atom_id res chain seq x y z
N MET A 1 17.28 31.50 17.40
CA MET A 1 16.13 31.13 18.26
C MET A 1 16.53 29.98 19.17
N VAL A 2 15.89 29.83 20.33
CA VAL A 2 16.02 28.64 21.20
C VAL A 2 14.79 27.77 20.93
N TYR A 3 15.01 26.49 20.63
CA TYR A 3 13.91 25.54 20.46
C TYR A 3 13.50 25.01 21.82
N GLU A 4 12.19 24.98 22.12
CA GLU A 4 11.71 24.34 23.35
C GLU A 4 11.63 22.81 23.17
N PRO A 5 11.85 22.03 24.25
CA PRO A 5 11.66 20.59 24.24
C PRO A 5 10.26 20.18 23.76
N GLY A 6 10.20 19.16 22.91
CA GLY A 6 8.99 18.53 22.38
C GLY A 6 8.20 19.37 21.37
N GLU A 7 8.66 20.58 21.06
CA GLU A 7 7.86 21.53 20.28
C GLU A 7 7.88 21.22 18.78
N PHE A 8 9.07 21.03 18.19
CA PHE A 8 9.25 20.92 16.74
C PHE A 8 10.08 19.71 16.33
N ALA A 9 9.62 19.01 15.29
CA ALA A 9 10.46 18.15 14.47
C ALA A 9 10.47 18.67 13.02
N HIS A 10 11.66 18.76 12.43
CA HIS A 10 11.85 19.16 11.04
C HIS A 10 11.88 17.92 10.16
N CYS A 11 11.01 17.87 9.17
CA CYS A 11 10.86 16.75 8.26
C CYS A 11 11.33 17.15 6.86
N ASP A 12 12.09 16.30 6.19
CA ASP A 12 12.59 16.55 4.84
C ASP A 12 12.69 15.24 4.04
N LEU A 13 12.70 15.35 2.71
CA LEU A 13 13.06 14.26 1.81
C LEU A 13 14.44 14.50 1.23
N TRP A 14 15.41 13.73 1.69
CA TRP A 14 16.75 13.69 1.12
C TRP A 14 16.82 12.68 -0.02
N PHE A 15 17.51 13.03 -1.10
CA PHE A 15 17.69 12.18 -2.28
C PHE A 15 19.18 11.81 -2.40
N PRO A 16 19.60 10.68 -1.81
CA PRO A 16 20.99 10.24 -1.88
C PRO A 16 21.43 9.97 -3.33
N GLU A 17 22.70 10.26 -3.65
CA GLU A 17 23.31 9.96 -4.96
C GLU A 17 23.34 8.45 -5.29
N PRO A 18 23.67 7.53 -4.34
CA PRO A 18 23.68 6.10 -4.63
C PRO A 18 22.39 5.57 -5.24
N VAL A 19 22.55 4.84 -6.34
CA VAL A 19 21.46 4.10 -6.98
C VAL A 19 21.31 2.76 -6.25
N ILE A 20 20.08 2.43 -5.86
CA ILE A 20 19.78 1.26 -5.04
C ILE A 20 19.14 0.17 -5.92
N PRO A 21 19.65 -1.06 -5.92
CA PRO A 21 18.96 -2.19 -6.55
C PRO A 21 17.60 -2.43 -5.90
N VAL A 22 16.53 -2.50 -6.69
CA VAL A 22 15.14 -2.67 -6.20
C VAL A 22 14.50 -3.99 -6.65
N GLY A 23 15.31 -4.89 -7.20
CA GLY A 23 14.87 -6.16 -7.77
C GLY A 23 14.50 -6.07 -9.25
N ALA A 24 14.28 -7.24 -9.88
CA ALA A 24 13.97 -7.36 -11.31
C ALA A 24 14.97 -6.66 -12.26
N GLY A 25 16.25 -6.60 -11.87
CA GLY A 25 17.31 -5.93 -12.63
C GLY A 25 17.19 -4.40 -12.67
N GLN A 26 16.34 -3.80 -11.83
CA GLN A 26 16.15 -2.35 -11.76
C GLN A 26 16.97 -1.76 -10.61
N GLU A 27 17.46 -0.55 -10.84
CA GLU A 27 18.13 0.28 -9.85
C GLU A 27 17.47 1.66 -9.84
N ARG A 28 17.30 2.26 -8.66
CA ARG A 28 16.61 3.54 -8.49
C ARG A 28 17.29 4.43 -7.45
N VAL A 29 17.24 5.73 -7.70
CA VAL A 29 17.41 6.73 -6.63
C VAL A 29 16.08 6.82 -5.87
N LEU A 30 16.14 6.60 -4.56
CA LEU A 30 14.97 6.54 -3.69
C LEU A 30 15.03 7.64 -2.62
N PRO A 31 13.90 8.26 -2.29
CA PRO A 31 13.85 9.26 -1.21
C PRO A 31 14.14 8.62 0.15
N VAL A 32 14.85 9.37 0.98
CA VAL A 32 15.04 9.12 2.40
C VAL A 32 14.26 10.17 3.17
N LEU A 33 13.27 9.72 3.92
CA LEU A 33 12.57 10.58 4.88
C LEU A 33 13.49 10.81 6.07
N VAL A 34 13.72 12.07 6.39
CA VAL A 34 14.52 12.51 7.53
C VAL A 34 13.62 13.28 8.49
N MET A 35 13.71 12.96 9.78
CA MET A 35 13.08 13.72 10.86
C MET A 35 14.13 14.10 11.91
N THR A 36 14.29 15.40 12.13
CA THR A 36 15.20 15.96 13.14
C THR A 36 14.43 16.63 14.25
N LEU A 37 14.59 16.17 15.49
CA LEU A 37 14.04 16.85 16.66
C LEU A 37 14.77 18.18 16.88
N ALA A 38 14.05 19.30 16.93
CA ALA A 38 14.68 20.61 16.85
C ALA A 38 15.47 20.97 18.12
N PHE A 39 14.98 20.57 19.30
CA PHE A 39 15.65 20.79 20.58
C PHE A 39 16.91 19.92 20.72
N SER A 40 16.74 18.59 20.72
CA SER A 40 17.84 17.64 20.95
C SER A 40 18.80 17.49 19.77
N ARG A 41 18.38 17.86 18.55
CA ARG A 41 19.06 17.51 17.28
C ARG A 41 19.12 16.01 17.02
N PHE A 42 18.28 15.24 17.69
CA PHE A 42 18.19 13.81 17.48
C PHE A 42 17.65 13.53 16.07
N LEU A 43 18.40 12.73 15.32
CA LEU A 43 18.14 12.39 13.93
C LEU A 43 17.48 11.02 13.84
N THR A 44 16.43 10.95 13.02
CA THR A 44 15.84 9.70 12.57
C THR A 44 15.65 9.78 11.07
N ALA A 45 15.82 8.65 10.39
CA ALA A 45 15.65 8.59 8.95
C ALA A 45 15.32 7.18 8.47
N THR A 46 14.64 7.09 7.33
CA THR A 46 14.35 5.83 6.64
C THR A 46 14.14 6.09 5.16
N MET A 47 14.69 5.23 4.32
CA MET A 47 14.36 5.17 2.90
C MET A 47 12.92 4.70 2.71
N ILE A 48 12.20 5.34 1.78
CA ILE A 48 10.80 5.04 1.45
C ILE A 48 10.64 4.78 -0.07
N PRO A 49 9.62 4.03 -0.51
CA PRO A 49 9.51 3.60 -1.92
C PRO A 49 9.20 4.73 -2.91
N SER A 50 8.53 5.79 -2.44
CA SER A 50 8.12 6.91 -3.30
C SER A 50 7.83 8.19 -2.49
N ARG A 51 7.59 9.30 -3.20
CA ARG A 51 7.15 10.58 -2.64
C ARG A 51 5.62 10.70 -2.55
N GLN A 52 4.88 9.61 -2.74
CA GLN A 52 3.42 9.64 -2.60
C GLN A 52 3.05 9.91 -1.15
N ALA A 53 1.95 10.64 -0.92
CA ALA A 53 1.53 11.02 0.43
C ALA A 53 1.43 9.82 1.37
N GLY A 54 0.84 8.71 0.91
CA GLY A 54 0.73 7.49 1.70
C GLY A 54 2.07 6.93 2.17
N ASP A 55 3.09 6.96 1.31
CA ASP A 55 4.43 6.44 1.62
C ASP A 55 5.19 7.37 2.57
N ILE A 56 5.06 8.69 2.38
CA ILE A 56 5.65 9.67 3.29
C ILE A 56 5.03 9.54 4.67
N LEU A 57 3.70 9.47 4.77
CA LEU A 57 3.00 9.34 6.05
C LEU A 57 3.30 8.00 6.73
N ALA A 58 3.44 6.90 5.97
CA ALA A 58 3.88 5.61 6.51
C ALA A 58 5.32 5.68 7.04
N GLY A 59 6.21 6.36 6.32
CA GLY A 59 7.57 6.64 6.80
C GLY A 59 7.58 7.48 8.08
N MET A 60 6.78 8.54 8.13
CA MET A 60 6.66 9.39 9.32
C MET A 60 6.15 8.59 10.52
N TRP A 61 5.12 7.76 10.32
CA TRP A 61 4.60 6.89 11.37
C TRP A 61 5.66 5.91 11.88
N LEU A 62 6.42 5.28 10.98
CA LEU A 62 7.53 4.39 11.36
C LEU A 62 8.57 5.12 12.21
N LEU A 63 8.99 6.33 11.81
CA LEU A 63 10.00 7.10 12.55
C LEU A 63 9.48 7.60 13.90
N ILE A 64 8.25 8.12 13.93
CA ILE A 64 7.57 8.56 15.17
C ILE A 64 7.42 7.37 16.13
N GLY A 65 7.00 6.21 15.64
CA GLY A 65 6.88 4.98 16.43
C GLY A 65 8.23 4.54 17.03
N ARG A 66 9.34 4.67 16.28
CA ARG A 66 10.69 4.39 16.77
C ARG A 66 11.15 5.37 17.86
N VAL A 67 10.76 6.64 17.76
CA VAL A 67 11.00 7.65 18.83
C VAL A 67 10.11 7.38 20.04
N GLY A 68 8.90 6.83 19.82
CA GLY A 68 7.95 6.47 20.87
C GLY A 68 7.07 7.62 21.36
N ARG A 69 7.20 8.82 20.78
CA ARG A 69 6.47 10.05 21.13
C ARG A 69 6.32 10.96 19.90
N VAL A 70 5.37 11.90 19.95
CA VAL A 70 5.09 12.84 18.86
C VAL A 70 5.40 14.29 19.29
N THR A 71 6.14 15.05 18.48
CA THR A 71 6.29 16.48 18.72
C THR A 71 4.98 17.24 18.51
N LYS A 72 4.84 18.40 19.15
CA LYS A 72 3.63 19.25 19.02
C LYS A 72 3.44 19.76 17.60
N THR A 73 4.53 20.00 16.88
CA THR A 73 4.54 20.43 15.50
C THR A 73 5.54 19.64 14.65
N LEU A 74 5.10 19.22 13.47
CA LEU A 74 5.90 18.67 12.40
C LEU A 74 6.07 19.75 11.32
N VAL A 75 7.30 20.22 11.14
CA VAL A 75 7.61 21.27 10.16
C VAL A 75 8.06 20.60 8.87
N TRP A 76 7.38 20.92 7.78
CA TRP A 76 7.69 20.46 6.43
C TRP A 76 7.99 21.64 5.53
N ASP A 77 8.80 21.44 4.49
CA ASP A 77 8.84 22.37 3.37
C ASP A 77 7.54 22.26 2.54
N ARG A 78 7.51 22.87 1.35
CA ARG A 78 6.38 22.73 0.43
C ARG A 78 6.48 21.43 -0.39
N GLU A 79 6.85 20.32 0.24
CA GLU A 79 6.80 19.00 -0.39
C GLU A 79 5.42 18.76 -0.99
N SER A 80 5.41 18.38 -2.26
CA SER A 80 4.21 18.29 -3.10
C SER A 80 3.06 17.51 -2.48
N ALA A 81 3.37 16.35 -1.88
CA ALA A 81 2.40 15.45 -1.28
C ALA A 81 1.90 15.89 0.11
N ILE A 82 2.64 16.77 0.79
CA ILE A 82 2.31 17.28 2.13
C ILE A 82 1.62 18.63 2.06
N GLY A 83 2.12 19.55 1.23
CA GLY A 83 1.58 20.90 1.17
C GLY A 83 2.09 21.75 0.01
N GLY A 84 2.31 21.14 -1.17
CA GLY A 84 2.87 21.83 -2.33
C GLY A 84 2.10 23.08 -2.81
N THR A 85 0.80 23.15 -2.53
CA THR A 85 -0.05 24.31 -2.85
C THR A 85 -0.04 25.40 -1.77
N GLY A 86 0.79 25.24 -0.72
CA GLY A 86 0.83 26.12 0.44
C GLY A 86 -0.25 25.83 1.49
N ARG A 87 -1.06 24.77 1.28
CA ARG A 87 -2.00 24.23 2.26
C ARG A 87 -1.70 22.76 2.51
N VAL A 88 -1.80 22.34 3.77
CA VAL A 88 -1.62 20.93 4.15
C VAL A 88 -2.64 20.06 3.40
N SER A 89 -2.16 18.98 2.79
CA SER A 89 -2.98 18.04 2.03
C SER A 89 -3.96 17.30 2.94
N ALA A 90 -5.09 16.85 2.40
CA ALA A 90 -6.11 16.15 3.20
C ALA A 90 -5.55 14.89 3.92
N PRO A 91 -4.73 14.03 3.29
CA PRO A 91 -4.10 12.91 3.98
C PRO A 91 -3.19 13.36 5.14
N ALA A 92 -2.36 14.39 4.91
CA ALA A 92 -1.47 14.92 5.93
C ALA A 92 -2.24 15.55 7.11
N ALA A 93 -3.35 16.24 6.84
CA ALA A 93 -4.22 16.78 7.88
C ALA A 93 -4.90 15.68 8.71
N GLY A 94 -5.37 14.60 8.09
CA GLY A 94 -5.95 13.45 8.80
C GLY A 94 -4.93 12.72 9.66
N PHE A 95 -3.71 12.56 9.15
CA PHE A 95 -2.58 12.02 9.90
C PHE A 95 -2.26 12.87 11.14
N ALA A 96 -2.12 14.18 10.95
CA ALA A 96 -1.84 15.13 12.03
C ALA A 96 -2.94 15.11 13.11
N GLY A 97 -4.20 15.06 12.69
CA GLY A 97 -5.36 14.97 13.59
C GLY A 97 -5.37 13.70 14.44
N THR A 98 -5.00 12.56 13.87
CA THR A 98 -4.93 11.29 14.63
C THR A 98 -3.83 11.32 15.68
N LEU A 99 -2.70 11.97 15.37
CA LEU A 99 -1.56 12.11 16.29
C LEU A 99 -1.69 13.29 17.27
N ALA A 100 -2.78 14.07 17.18
CA ALA A 100 -2.95 15.34 17.90
C ALA A 100 -1.78 16.34 17.72
N THR A 101 -1.07 16.28 16.59
CA THR A 101 0.04 17.17 16.23
C THR A 101 -0.39 18.17 15.17
N GLN A 102 0.41 19.22 14.96
CA GLN A 102 0.22 20.18 13.88
C GLN A 102 1.25 19.96 12.77
N ILE A 103 0.84 19.92 11.50
CA ILE A 103 1.76 20.06 10.37
C ILE A 103 1.86 21.55 10.00
N ARG A 104 3.07 22.12 10.07
CA ARG A 104 3.35 23.49 9.69
C ARG A 104 4.23 23.51 8.44
N LEU A 105 3.76 24.18 7.40
CA LEU A 105 4.56 24.41 6.20
C LEU A 105 5.52 25.57 6.46
N ALA A 106 6.81 25.35 6.25
CA ALA A 106 7.85 26.34 6.44
C ALA A 106 7.57 27.54 5.52
N PRO A 107 7.63 28.77 6.05
CA PRO A 107 7.48 29.95 5.21
C PRO A 107 8.66 30.05 4.22
N PRO A 108 8.45 30.68 3.05
CA PRO A 108 9.53 30.91 2.11
C PRO A 108 10.69 31.65 2.80
N ARG A 109 11.90 31.08 2.74
CA ARG A 109 13.14 31.63 3.32
C ARG A 109 13.25 31.58 4.85
N ASP A 110 12.65 30.60 5.53
CA ASP A 110 12.98 30.31 6.94
C ASP A 110 14.44 29.78 7.05
N PRO A 111 15.40 30.60 7.52
CA PRO A 111 16.81 30.22 7.53
C PRO A 111 17.10 29.13 8.55
N GLU A 112 16.30 29.03 9.62
CA GLU A 112 16.53 28.07 10.68
C GLU A 112 16.08 26.67 10.27
N TYR A 113 14.86 26.56 9.71
CA TYR A 113 14.39 25.31 9.10
C TYR A 113 15.40 24.79 8.08
N LYS A 114 15.78 25.67 7.14
CA LYS A 114 16.71 25.34 6.06
C LYS A 114 18.06 24.91 6.62
N GLY A 115 18.60 25.61 7.61
CA GLY A 115 19.89 25.29 8.21
C GLY A 115 19.92 23.97 8.98
N ILE A 116 18.82 23.50 9.57
CA ILE A 116 18.77 22.19 10.25
C ILE A 116 18.78 21.06 9.23
N VAL A 117 17.91 21.17 8.22
CA VAL A 117 17.74 20.18 7.16
C VAL A 117 19.01 20.06 6.32
N GLU A 118 19.60 21.18 5.87
CA GLU A 118 20.84 21.18 5.08
C GLU A 118 22.00 20.55 5.84
N ARG A 119 22.10 20.80 7.15
CA ARG A 119 23.14 20.18 7.99
C ARG A 119 22.93 18.69 8.17
N ALA A 120 21.68 18.23 8.27
CA ALA A 120 21.37 16.80 8.35
C ALA A 120 21.74 16.11 7.03
N ASN A 121 21.31 16.66 5.89
CA ASN A 121 21.57 16.14 4.55
C ASN A 121 23.08 16.08 4.27
N GLY A 122 23.80 17.18 4.51
CA GLY A 122 25.26 17.20 4.37
C GLY A 122 25.98 16.22 5.31
N TYR A 123 25.42 15.92 6.49
CA TYR A 123 26.00 14.92 7.38
C TYR A 123 25.80 13.49 6.87
N PHE A 124 24.65 13.18 6.27
CA PHE A 124 24.47 11.91 5.59
C PHE A 124 25.47 11.76 4.43
N GLU A 125 25.64 12.80 3.62
CA GLU A 125 26.55 12.78 2.46
C GLU A 125 28.02 12.62 2.86
N THR A 126 28.45 13.27 3.95
CA THR A 126 29.86 13.29 4.36
C THR A 126 30.25 12.18 5.32
N SER A 127 29.30 11.55 6.02
CA SER A 127 29.60 10.55 7.06
C SER A 127 28.84 9.23 6.94
N PHE A 128 27.62 9.23 6.40
CA PHE A 128 26.88 7.99 6.18
C PHE A 128 27.21 7.36 4.83
N LEU A 129 27.17 8.10 3.72
CA LEU A 129 27.39 7.50 2.39
C LEU A 129 28.81 6.99 2.11
N PRO A 130 29.90 7.68 2.50
CA PRO A 130 31.24 7.34 2.02
C PRO A 130 31.66 5.90 2.36
N GLY A 131 32.12 5.17 1.36
CA GLY A 131 32.64 3.81 1.49
C GLY A 131 31.59 2.70 1.64
N ARG A 132 30.29 3.04 1.72
CA ARG A 132 29.21 2.05 1.80
C ARG A 132 28.77 1.59 0.42
N ARG A 133 28.24 0.36 0.38
CA ARG A 133 27.55 -0.21 -0.78
C ARG A 133 26.22 -0.76 -0.29
N PHE A 134 25.19 -0.64 -1.12
CA PHE A 134 23.85 -1.05 -0.78
C PHE A 134 23.37 -2.08 -1.79
N VAL A 135 22.91 -3.24 -1.32
CA VAL A 135 22.42 -4.33 -2.18
C VAL A 135 20.90 -4.32 -2.33
N SER A 136 20.19 -3.62 -1.44
CA SER A 136 18.74 -3.44 -1.48
C SER A 136 18.32 -2.22 -0.64
N PRO A 137 17.06 -1.77 -0.73
CA PRO A 137 16.56 -0.70 0.14
C PRO A 137 16.46 -1.13 1.61
N GLU A 138 16.27 -2.42 1.86
CA GLU A 138 16.28 -2.99 3.21
C GLU A 138 17.70 -2.92 3.81
N ASP A 139 18.72 -3.32 3.05
CA ASP A 139 20.13 -3.22 3.45
C ASP A 139 20.53 -1.75 3.72
N PHE A 140 20.10 -0.81 2.87
CA PHE A 140 20.29 0.62 3.14
C PHE A 140 19.69 1.04 4.48
N ASN A 141 18.45 0.63 4.77
CA ASN A 141 17.76 0.99 6.01
C ASN A 141 18.40 0.35 7.25
N ILE A 142 18.94 -0.87 7.14
CA ILE A 142 19.69 -1.54 8.21
C ILE A 142 20.97 -0.75 8.52
N GLN A 143 21.80 -0.50 7.50
CA GLN A 143 23.04 0.25 7.66
C GLN A 143 22.79 1.68 8.18
N LEU A 144 21.71 2.32 7.73
CA LEU A 144 21.29 3.65 8.20
C LEU A 144 20.90 3.63 9.67
N ALA A 145 20.13 2.64 10.12
CA ALA A 145 19.73 2.52 11.52
C ALA A 145 20.93 2.31 12.45
N GLU A 146 21.87 1.45 12.05
CA GLU A 146 23.12 1.24 12.79
C GLU A 146 23.95 2.53 12.87
N TRP A 147 24.11 3.22 11.74
CA TRP A 147 24.85 4.48 11.70
C TRP A 147 24.17 5.59 12.52
N LEU A 148 22.84 5.67 12.50
CA LEU A 148 22.07 6.66 13.28
C LEU A 148 22.33 6.54 14.79
N THR A 149 22.59 5.33 15.29
CA THR A 149 22.96 5.10 16.69
C THR A 149 24.27 5.84 17.03
N LEU A 150 25.29 5.73 16.17
CA LEU A 150 26.56 6.44 16.33
C LEU A 150 26.41 7.94 16.09
N ALA A 151 25.64 8.33 15.07
CA ALA A 151 25.37 9.71 14.71
C ALA A 151 24.72 10.50 15.86
N ASN A 152 23.79 9.89 16.59
CA ASN A 152 23.11 10.52 17.72
C ASN A 152 23.92 10.50 19.02
N ALA A 153 24.98 9.71 19.10
CA ALA A 153 25.92 9.68 20.21
C ALA A 153 27.10 10.66 20.03
N ARG A 154 27.17 11.40 18.92
CA ARG A 154 28.25 12.37 18.68
C ARG A 154 28.00 13.69 19.40
N THR A 155 29.06 14.41 19.74
CA THR A 155 28.94 15.78 20.23
C THR A 155 28.56 16.73 19.08
N VAL A 156 27.49 17.50 19.27
CA VAL A 156 26.98 18.47 18.30
C VAL A 156 27.15 19.89 18.86
N ARG A 157 27.97 20.70 18.19
CA ARG A 157 28.34 22.06 18.63
C ARG A 157 27.14 22.96 18.92
N SER A 158 26.08 22.87 18.12
CA SER A 158 24.91 23.73 18.26
C SER A 158 24.09 23.49 19.53
N VAL A 159 24.23 22.32 20.16
CA VAL A 159 23.58 22.01 21.44
C VAL A 159 24.57 21.80 22.59
N GLY A 160 25.88 21.91 22.32
CA GLY A 160 26.93 21.77 23.32
C GLY A 160 27.05 20.37 23.94
N GLY A 161 26.42 19.36 23.36
CA GLY A 161 26.35 18.00 23.92
C GLY A 161 25.99 16.96 22.86
N ARG A 162 25.65 15.73 23.29
CA ARG A 162 25.23 14.66 22.40
C ARG A 162 23.70 14.66 22.26
N PRO A 163 23.14 14.52 21.04
CA PRO A 163 21.69 14.46 20.86
C PRO A 163 20.99 13.42 21.74
N VAL A 164 21.60 12.26 21.93
CA VAL A 164 21.06 11.20 22.79
C VAL A 164 20.92 11.62 24.26
N ASP A 165 21.80 12.48 24.77
CA ASP A 165 21.73 12.96 26.16
C ASP A 165 20.58 13.94 26.39
N LEU A 166 20.12 14.60 25.33
CA LEU A 166 19.03 15.58 25.37
C LEU A 166 17.67 14.94 25.04
N LEU A 167 17.66 13.72 24.50
CA LEU A 167 16.46 13.06 24.00
C LEU A 167 15.42 12.87 25.11
N GLU A 168 15.83 12.44 26.31
CA GLU A 168 14.88 12.19 27.40
C GLU A 168 14.12 13.46 27.81
N THR A 169 14.80 14.60 27.88
CA THR A 169 14.18 15.91 28.15
C THR A 169 13.19 16.29 27.05
N ASP A 170 13.56 16.02 25.80
CA ASP A 170 12.70 16.23 24.63
C ASP A 170 11.41 15.38 24.74
N LEU A 171 11.56 14.06 24.94
CA LEU A 171 10.47 13.09 25.00
C LEU A 171 9.46 13.38 26.13
N ARG A 172 9.93 13.85 27.30
CA ARG A 172 9.05 14.22 28.42
C ARG A 172 8.12 15.39 28.11
N SER A 173 8.45 16.19 27.09
CA SER A 173 7.67 17.36 26.67
C SER A 173 6.85 17.13 25.39
N MET A 174 6.92 15.91 24.83
CA MET A 174 6.19 15.48 23.65
C MET A 174 4.83 14.86 24.00
N LEU A 175 4.00 14.71 22.98
CA LEU A 175 2.72 14.01 23.04
C LEU A 175 2.94 12.50 23.06
N GLU A 176 2.02 11.78 23.71
CA GLU A 176 1.98 10.33 23.64
C GLU A 176 1.53 9.84 22.25
N LEU A 177 1.90 8.61 21.89
CA LEU A 177 1.37 7.99 20.67
C LEU A 177 -0.13 7.74 20.85
N PRO A 178 -0.95 7.93 19.80
CA PRO A 178 -2.36 7.62 19.89
C PRO A 178 -2.57 6.10 20.09
N PRO A 179 -3.69 5.69 20.71
CA PRO A 179 -4.03 4.28 20.87
C PRO A 179 -4.45 3.59 19.56
N VAL A 180 -4.65 4.37 18.49
CA VAL A 180 -5.05 3.89 17.15
C VAL A 180 -4.05 4.43 16.14
N ASP A 181 -3.56 3.54 15.28
CA ASP A 181 -2.63 3.89 14.22
C ASP A 181 -3.28 4.88 13.23
N PRO A 182 -2.56 5.92 12.81
CA PRO A 182 -3.04 6.82 11.77
C PRO A 182 -3.18 6.08 10.43
N LEU A 183 -4.14 6.52 9.61
CA LEU A 183 -4.23 6.03 8.24
C LEU A 183 -2.98 6.44 7.46
N THR A 184 -2.22 5.46 7.02
CA THR A 184 -0.98 5.62 6.24
C THR A 184 -0.95 4.64 5.08
N GLY A 185 0.06 4.78 4.21
CA GLY A 185 0.21 3.93 3.05
C GLY A 185 -0.75 4.29 1.91
N LEU A 186 -0.65 3.55 0.82
CA LEU A 186 -1.56 3.70 -0.31
C LEU A 186 -2.84 2.92 -0.02
N SER A 187 -3.99 3.46 -0.41
CA SER A 187 -5.26 2.75 -0.31
C SER A 187 -6.12 2.99 -1.55
N ALA A 188 -6.80 1.95 -2.01
CA ALA A 188 -7.71 2.02 -3.14
C ALA A 188 -8.77 0.93 -3.05
N ARG A 189 -9.99 1.24 -3.49
CA ARG A 189 -11.06 0.24 -3.68
C ARG A 189 -11.25 -0.02 -5.17
N VAL A 190 -11.05 -1.26 -5.59
CA VAL A 190 -11.03 -1.65 -7.00
C VAL A 190 -11.99 -2.81 -7.23
N ARG A 191 -12.69 -2.81 -8.37
CA ARG A 191 -13.45 -3.99 -8.80
C ARG A 191 -12.48 -4.97 -9.46
N LEU A 192 -12.31 -6.16 -8.90
CA LEU A 192 -11.30 -7.11 -9.38
C LEU A 192 -11.65 -7.60 -10.79
N GLY A 193 -10.72 -7.41 -11.72
CA GLY A 193 -10.82 -7.84 -13.11
C GLY A 193 -10.79 -9.36 -13.26
N ARG A 194 -11.08 -9.85 -14.48
CA ARG A 194 -11.00 -11.30 -14.80
C ARG A 194 -9.58 -11.84 -14.84
N ASP A 195 -8.61 -10.94 -15.00
CA ASP A 195 -7.19 -11.22 -14.91
C ASP A 195 -6.70 -11.37 -13.47
N TYR A 196 -7.54 -11.11 -12.45
CA TYR A 196 -7.26 -11.28 -11.02
C TYR A 196 -6.03 -10.50 -10.49
N TYR A 197 -5.64 -9.40 -11.13
CA TYR A 197 -4.57 -8.52 -10.63
C TYR A 197 -5.09 -7.17 -10.13
N VAL A 198 -4.37 -6.60 -9.17
CA VAL A 198 -4.52 -5.19 -8.75
C VAL A 198 -3.19 -4.47 -8.91
N ARG A 199 -3.25 -3.23 -9.40
CA ARG A 199 -2.05 -2.41 -9.59
C ARG A 199 -1.79 -1.51 -8.38
N VAL A 200 -0.59 -1.60 -7.83
CA VAL A 200 -0.10 -0.72 -6.76
C VAL A 200 1.26 -0.18 -7.18
N ASP A 201 1.41 1.14 -7.22
CA ASP A 201 2.65 1.83 -7.58
C ASP A 201 3.33 1.25 -8.84
N THR A 202 2.54 1.07 -9.91
CA THR A 202 2.93 0.49 -11.22
C THR A 202 3.20 -1.01 -11.26
N VAL A 203 3.15 -1.72 -10.14
CA VAL A 203 3.35 -3.17 -10.05
C VAL A 203 2.00 -3.87 -9.92
N ASP A 204 1.81 -4.95 -10.67
CA ASP A 204 0.59 -5.76 -10.65
C ASP A 204 0.74 -6.93 -9.68
N TYR A 205 -0.16 -7.03 -8.70
CA TYR A 205 -0.18 -8.08 -7.68
C TYR A 205 -1.41 -8.96 -7.89
N SER A 206 -1.20 -10.27 -7.95
CA SER A 206 -2.30 -11.24 -8.05
C SER A 206 -3.17 -11.22 -6.79
N VAL A 207 -4.46 -11.46 -6.95
CA VAL A 207 -5.44 -11.61 -5.89
C VAL A 207 -6.14 -12.96 -6.05
N ASP A 208 -6.62 -13.56 -4.96
CA ASP A 208 -7.39 -14.81 -5.02
C ASP A 208 -8.51 -14.67 -6.08
N PRO A 209 -8.49 -15.50 -7.14
CA PRO A 209 -9.49 -15.49 -8.21
C PRO A 209 -10.94 -15.65 -7.72
N ARG A 210 -11.17 -16.14 -6.49
CA ARG A 210 -12.51 -16.18 -5.87
C ARG A 210 -13.13 -14.80 -5.68
N ALA A 211 -12.32 -13.74 -5.67
CA ALA A 211 -12.78 -12.37 -5.58
C ALA A 211 -13.09 -11.73 -6.94
N ILE A 212 -12.91 -12.43 -8.08
CA ILE A 212 -13.14 -11.86 -9.42
C ILE A 212 -14.54 -11.28 -9.53
N GLY A 213 -14.63 -10.05 -10.04
CA GLY A 213 -15.88 -9.33 -10.24
C GLY A 213 -16.46 -8.68 -8.97
N ARG A 214 -15.86 -8.90 -7.79
CA ARG A 214 -16.20 -8.25 -6.52
C ARG A 214 -15.33 -7.00 -6.30
N PHE A 215 -15.75 -6.13 -5.40
CA PHE A 215 -14.90 -5.05 -4.91
C PHE A 215 -13.90 -5.60 -3.90
N VAL A 216 -12.66 -5.14 -4.03
CA VAL A 216 -11.56 -5.42 -3.10
C VAL A 216 -10.97 -4.11 -2.60
N ASP A 217 -10.59 -4.08 -1.33
CA ASP A 217 -9.89 -2.97 -0.70
C ASP A 217 -8.41 -3.32 -0.64
N VAL A 218 -7.60 -2.51 -1.31
CA VAL A 218 -6.15 -2.65 -1.44
C VAL A 218 -5.49 -1.64 -0.52
N THR A 219 -4.58 -2.10 0.31
CA THR A 219 -3.71 -1.25 1.14
C THR A 219 -2.25 -1.60 0.91
N ALA A 220 -1.38 -0.60 0.92
CA ALA A 220 0.06 -0.79 0.77
C ALA A 220 0.83 0.01 1.82
N SER A 221 1.49 -0.70 2.75
CA SER A 221 2.50 -0.14 3.66
C SER A 221 3.82 0.04 2.90
N LEU A 222 4.90 0.38 3.61
CA LEU A 222 6.24 0.47 3.02
C LEU A 222 6.74 -0.88 2.48
N ASP A 223 6.32 -1.99 3.07
CA ASP A 223 6.87 -3.34 2.86
C ASP A 223 5.85 -4.39 2.40
N THR A 224 4.55 -4.09 2.49
CA THR A 224 3.47 -5.07 2.29
C THR A 224 2.36 -4.48 1.45
N VAL A 225 1.83 -5.27 0.52
CA VAL A 225 0.55 -5.03 -0.16
C VAL A 225 -0.46 -6.03 0.38
N ALA A 226 -1.54 -5.55 0.99
CA ALA A 226 -2.63 -6.37 1.48
C ALA A 226 -3.90 -6.08 0.68
N VAL A 227 -4.67 -7.13 0.39
CA VAL A 227 -5.94 -7.01 -0.32
C VAL A 227 -7.00 -7.75 0.47
N THR A 228 -8.12 -7.08 0.71
CA THR A 228 -9.28 -7.66 1.39
C THR A 228 -10.53 -7.59 0.53
N CYS A 229 -11.45 -8.52 0.72
CA CYS A 229 -12.76 -8.54 0.08
C CYS A 229 -13.81 -8.75 1.17
N ASP A 230 -14.69 -7.76 1.38
CA ASP A 230 -15.67 -7.74 2.48
C ASP A 230 -15.02 -8.04 3.85
N GLY A 231 -13.86 -7.42 4.09
CA GLY A 231 -13.08 -7.56 5.33
C GLY A 231 -12.27 -8.86 5.44
N GLN A 232 -12.37 -9.79 4.49
CA GLN A 232 -11.60 -11.04 4.49
C GLN A 232 -10.33 -10.90 3.65
N PRO A 233 -9.15 -11.34 4.12
CA PRO A 233 -7.92 -11.28 3.34
C PRO A 233 -8.00 -12.18 2.10
N VAL A 234 -7.69 -11.62 0.94
CA VAL A 234 -7.67 -12.33 -0.36
C VAL A 234 -6.34 -12.21 -1.10
N ALA A 235 -5.39 -11.41 -0.58
CA ALA A 235 -4.00 -11.44 -0.99
C ALA A 235 -3.12 -10.77 0.08
N ARG A 236 -1.88 -11.22 0.20
CA ARG A 236 -0.82 -10.50 0.92
C ARG A 236 0.51 -10.74 0.23
N HIS A 237 1.18 -9.66 -0.18
CA HIS A 237 2.44 -9.69 -0.91
C HIS A 237 3.48 -8.81 -0.23
N ALA A 238 4.76 -9.16 -0.38
CA ALA A 238 5.83 -8.19 -0.14
C ALA A 238 5.73 -7.09 -1.20
N ARG A 239 5.84 -5.82 -0.77
CA ARG A 239 5.77 -4.68 -1.68
C ARG A 239 7.07 -4.58 -2.48
N SER A 240 6.96 -4.64 -3.79
CA SER A 240 8.06 -4.33 -4.68
C SER A 240 8.28 -2.83 -4.79
N TRP A 241 9.55 -2.43 -4.75
CA TRP A 241 9.99 -1.05 -4.98
C TRP A 241 10.50 -0.85 -6.42
N ALA A 242 10.53 -1.92 -7.22
CA ALA A 242 10.69 -1.85 -8.67
C ALA A 242 9.43 -1.31 -9.34
N ARG A 243 9.50 -1.04 -10.64
CA ARG A 243 8.35 -0.57 -11.43
C ARG A 243 7.95 -1.58 -12.49
N HIS A 244 6.68 -1.52 -12.90
CA HIS A 244 6.16 -2.28 -14.05
C HIS A 244 6.36 -3.81 -13.95
N GLY A 245 6.43 -4.34 -12.72
CA GLY A 245 6.55 -5.77 -12.47
C GLY A 245 5.19 -6.46 -12.31
N VAL A 246 5.21 -7.79 -12.36
CA VAL A 246 4.04 -8.64 -12.05
C VAL A 246 4.44 -9.62 -10.96
N ILE A 247 3.72 -9.62 -9.84
CA ILE A 247 3.93 -10.52 -8.71
C ILE A 247 2.73 -11.44 -8.62
N THR A 248 2.98 -12.72 -8.85
CA THR A 248 1.95 -13.76 -8.85
C THR A 248 2.20 -14.73 -7.71
N ASP A 249 1.20 -14.86 -6.84
CA ASP A 249 1.18 -15.91 -5.83
C ASP A 249 0.95 -17.26 -6.55
N PRO A 250 1.79 -18.28 -6.32
CA PRO A 250 1.59 -19.61 -6.85
C PRO A 250 0.20 -20.19 -6.55
N GLU A 251 -0.37 -19.91 -5.38
CA GLU A 251 -1.71 -20.37 -4.99
C GLU A 251 -2.81 -19.70 -5.81
N HIS A 252 -2.68 -18.39 -6.07
CA HIS A 252 -3.59 -17.67 -6.95
C HIS A 252 -3.53 -18.19 -8.39
N ALA A 253 -2.32 -18.44 -8.91
CA ALA A 253 -2.13 -19.02 -10.24
C ALA A 253 -2.78 -20.41 -10.34
N ALA A 254 -2.60 -21.27 -9.33
CA ALA A 254 -3.20 -22.59 -9.26
C ALA A 254 -4.74 -22.52 -9.16
N ALA A 255 -5.28 -21.60 -8.35
CA ALA A 255 -6.72 -21.36 -8.26
C ALA A 255 -7.31 -20.91 -9.59
N ALA A 256 -6.65 -19.97 -10.29
CA ALA A 256 -7.06 -19.51 -11.60
C ALA A 256 -7.04 -20.64 -12.63
N ALA A 257 -6.04 -21.52 -12.59
CA ALA A 257 -5.96 -22.69 -13.46
C ALA A 257 -7.14 -23.66 -13.24
N ARG A 258 -7.48 -23.96 -11.98
CA ARG A 258 -8.65 -24.80 -11.64
C ARG A 258 -9.96 -24.19 -12.15
N MET A 259 -10.16 -22.88 -11.97
CA MET A 259 -11.36 -22.19 -12.47
C MET A 259 -11.46 -22.23 -14.00
N ARG A 260 -10.33 -22.06 -14.71
CA ARG A 260 -10.28 -22.18 -16.17
C ARG A 260 -10.63 -23.60 -16.64
N GLN A 261 -10.12 -24.63 -15.98
CA GLN A 261 -10.45 -26.03 -16.28
C GLN A 261 -11.94 -26.31 -16.08
N ALA A 262 -12.51 -25.90 -14.94
CA ALA A 262 -13.93 -26.06 -14.65
C ALA A 262 -14.83 -25.35 -15.68
N LEU A 263 -14.45 -24.14 -16.10
CA LEU A 263 -15.18 -23.41 -17.16
C LEU A 263 -15.09 -24.13 -18.52
N ALA A 264 -13.93 -24.71 -18.85
CA ALA A 264 -13.75 -25.46 -20.09
C ALA A 264 -14.57 -26.77 -20.09
N GLU A 265 -14.63 -27.47 -18.96
CA GLU A 265 -15.49 -28.64 -18.76
C GLU A 265 -16.96 -28.27 -18.89
N ASP A 266 -17.39 -27.19 -18.27
CA ASP A 266 -18.77 -26.74 -18.35
C ASP A 266 -19.18 -26.37 -19.79
N ARG A 267 -18.30 -25.68 -20.52
CA ARG A 267 -18.50 -25.39 -21.96
C ARG A 267 -18.61 -26.67 -22.78
N ARG A 268 -17.75 -27.66 -22.53
CA ARG A 268 -17.81 -28.97 -23.22
C ARG A 268 -19.12 -29.70 -22.92
N ARG A 269 -19.58 -29.71 -21.67
CA ARG A 269 -20.87 -30.30 -21.29
C ARG A 269 -22.04 -29.63 -21.99
N ARG A 270 -22.07 -28.29 -22.03
CA ARG A 270 -23.11 -27.53 -22.75
C ARG A 270 -23.07 -27.82 -24.24
N ALA A 271 -21.90 -27.84 -24.86
CA ALA A 271 -21.75 -28.17 -26.27
C ALA A 271 -22.21 -29.60 -26.60
N ALA A 272 -21.88 -30.58 -25.75
CA ALA A 272 -22.33 -31.96 -25.91
C ALA A 272 -23.86 -32.13 -25.69
N ALA A 273 -24.46 -31.29 -24.85
CA ALA A 273 -25.91 -31.23 -24.67
C ALA A 273 -26.64 -30.56 -25.86
N THR A 274 -25.96 -29.69 -26.61
CA THR A 274 -26.47 -29.10 -27.85
C THR A 274 -26.39 -30.11 -28.98
N ARG A 275 -27.52 -30.70 -29.36
CA ARG A 275 -27.61 -31.53 -30.57
C ARG A 275 -27.87 -30.63 -31.79
N HIS A 276 -27.33 -31.04 -32.93
CA HIS A 276 -27.62 -30.42 -34.22
C HIS A 276 -28.63 -31.28 -34.95
N HIS A 277 -29.66 -30.66 -35.50
CA HIS A 277 -30.59 -31.34 -36.39
C HIS A 277 -29.87 -31.69 -37.71
N GLY A 278 -30.38 -32.64 -38.49
CA GLY A 278 -29.69 -33.14 -39.72
C GLY A 278 -29.45 -32.07 -40.80
N ASP A 279 -30.10 -30.91 -40.67
CA ASP A 279 -29.99 -29.72 -41.51
C ASP A 279 -28.98 -28.68 -40.97
N GLY A 280 -28.33 -28.95 -39.84
CA GLY A 280 -27.33 -28.09 -39.21
C GLY A 280 -27.87 -27.10 -38.17
N HIS A 281 -29.19 -27.06 -37.91
CA HIS A 281 -29.72 -26.14 -36.90
C HIS A 281 -29.45 -26.65 -35.46
N PRO A 282 -28.92 -25.79 -34.56
CA PRO A 282 -28.72 -26.16 -33.16
C PRO A 282 -30.06 -26.19 -32.42
N VAL A 283 -30.38 -27.32 -31.78
CA VAL A 283 -31.62 -27.50 -31.00
C VAL A 283 -31.25 -27.72 -29.53
N SER A 284 -31.75 -26.84 -28.65
CA SER A 284 -31.68 -27.04 -27.19
C SER A 284 -32.74 -28.04 -26.76
N MET A 285 -32.37 -29.12 -26.05
CA MET A 285 -33.36 -30.06 -25.50
C MET A 285 -34.21 -29.36 -24.43
N ARG A 286 -35.52 -29.25 -24.68
CA ARG A 286 -36.57 -28.99 -23.68
C ARG A 286 -37.31 -30.28 -23.36
N ALA A 287 -37.98 -30.34 -22.21
CA ALA A 287 -38.81 -31.49 -21.88
C ALA A 287 -39.94 -31.59 -22.92
N LEU A 288 -40.33 -32.80 -23.35
CA LEU A 288 -41.44 -32.98 -24.31
C LEU A 288 -42.71 -32.20 -23.93
N PRO A 289 -43.14 -32.15 -22.65
CA PRO A 289 -44.30 -31.36 -22.24
C PRO A 289 -44.22 -29.87 -22.56
N ASP A 290 -43.01 -29.29 -22.66
CA ASP A 290 -42.82 -27.89 -23.02
C ASP A 290 -43.19 -27.64 -24.49
N TYR A 291 -42.94 -28.63 -25.36
CA TYR A 291 -43.34 -28.59 -26.77
C TYR A 291 -44.83 -28.89 -26.92
N ASP A 292 -45.33 -29.87 -26.19
CA ASP A 292 -46.75 -30.21 -26.16
C ASP A 292 -47.59 -28.99 -25.74
N ALA A 293 -47.18 -28.26 -24.70
CA ALA A 293 -47.82 -27.02 -24.28
C ALA A 293 -47.70 -25.88 -25.32
N LEU A 294 -46.53 -25.75 -25.97
CA LEU A 294 -46.31 -24.69 -26.97
C LEU A 294 -47.16 -24.90 -28.24
N PHE A 295 -47.33 -26.15 -28.66
CA PHE A 295 -48.11 -26.51 -29.85
C PHE A 295 -49.55 -26.92 -29.51
N GLY A 296 -49.96 -26.86 -28.25
CA GLY A 296 -51.32 -27.17 -27.80
C GLY A 296 -51.71 -28.64 -28.02
N VAL A 297 -50.75 -29.55 -27.97
CA VAL A 297 -50.95 -30.98 -28.22
C VAL A 297 -51.19 -31.66 -26.88
N ASP A 298 -52.40 -32.16 -26.66
CA ASP A 298 -52.74 -32.94 -25.47
C ASP A 298 -52.85 -34.41 -25.87
N PHE A 299 -51.90 -35.23 -25.40
CA PHE A 299 -51.90 -36.67 -25.63
C PHE A 299 -52.56 -37.45 -24.49
N THR A 300 -53.28 -36.80 -23.56
CA THR A 300 -54.05 -37.53 -22.56
C THR A 300 -55.08 -38.41 -23.27
N PRO A 301 -54.96 -39.75 -23.20
CA PRO A 301 -55.97 -40.61 -23.77
C PRO A 301 -57.23 -40.49 -22.90
N THR A 302 -58.29 -39.87 -23.42
CA THR A 302 -59.60 -39.89 -22.77
C THR A 302 -60.03 -41.36 -22.68
N PRO A 303 -60.28 -41.92 -21.49
CA PRO A 303 -60.75 -43.29 -21.39
C PRO A 303 -62.12 -43.37 -22.05
N SER A 304 -62.25 -44.15 -23.13
CA SER A 304 -63.54 -44.38 -23.78
C SER A 304 -64.49 -45.07 -22.79
N GLU A 305 -65.61 -44.42 -22.45
CA GLU A 305 -66.70 -45.03 -21.70
C GLU A 305 -67.20 -46.27 -22.46
N LYS A 306 -66.94 -47.46 -21.92
CA LYS A 306 -67.63 -48.68 -22.33
C LYS A 306 -69.10 -48.53 -21.96
N LYS A 307 -69.96 -48.28 -22.95
CA LYS A 307 -71.40 -48.54 -22.83
C LYS A 307 -71.60 -50.01 -22.48
N ALA A 308 -72.09 -50.26 -21.28
CA ALA A 308 -72.73 -51.52 -20.93
C ALA A 308 -74.03 -51.63 -21.75
N SER A 309 -74.14 -52.68 -22.56
CA SER A 309 -75.41 -53.14 -23.11
C SER A 309 -75.59 -54.61 -22.72
N SER A 310 -76.71 -54.85 -22.04
CA SER A 310 -77.33 -56.12 -21.68
C SER A 310 -77.76 -56.92 -22.91
N GLU A 311 -77.47 -58.22 -22.93
CA GLU A 311 -78.41 -59.37 -22.95
C GLU A 311 -77.63 -60.68 -22.90
#